data_AF-A0A957JFP6-F1
#
_entry.id   AF-A0A957JFP6-F1
#
_cell.length_a   1.000
_cell.length_b   1.000
_cell.length_c   1.000
_cell.angle_alpha   90.00
_cell.angle_beta   90.00
_cell.angle_gamma   90.00
#
_symmetry.space_group_name_H-M   'P 1'
#
loop_
_entity.id
_entity.type
_entity.pdbx_description
1 polymer ?
#
loop_
_entity_poly.entity_id
_entity_poly.type
_entity_poly.pdbx_seq_one_letter_code
_entity_poly.pdbx_strand_id
1 'polypeptide(L)'
;GFFNEDRTACGLDTAESLAGLAFEQRIYQDFNVAVPYGEDSEPPFLAGKVGMFQNGRWATPGARASANFNWDVVELPDGPAGPSNWLFWGA
;
A
#
# COMPACT_ATOMS: atom_id res chain seq x y z
N GLY A 1 5.95 -4.58 -13.54
CA GLY A 1 5.25 -5.74 -12.93
C GLY A 1 6.27 -6.69 -12.34
N PHE A 2 5.89 -7.65 -11.49
CA PHE A 2 6.87 -8.56 -10.85
C PHE A 2 7.70 -9.39 -11.83
N PHE A 3 7.12 -9.70 -13.01
CA PHE A 3 7.78 -10.43 -14.08
C PHE A 3 7.70 -9.66 -15.40
N ASN A 4 8.55 -10.03 -16.37
CA ASN A 4 8.37 -9.67 -17.77
C ASN A 4 7.08 -10.32 -18.35
N GLU A 5 6.66 -9.88 -19.54
CA GLU A 5 5.37 -10.26 -20.14
C GLU A 5 5.19 -11.78 -20.29
N ASP A 6 6.25 -12.48 -20.68
CA ASP A 6 6.32 -13.94 -20.83
C ASP A 6 6.57 -14.70 -19.51
N ARG A 7 6.75 -13.98 -18.39
CA ARG A 7 6.97 -14.52 -17.04
C ARG A 7 8.19 -15.42 -16.89
N THR A 8 9.23 -15.17 -17.68
CA THR A 8 10.49 -15.94 -17.66
C THR A 8 11.60 -15.24 -16.85
N ALA A 9 11.45 -13.95 -16.55
CA ALA A 9 12.42 -13.15 -15.83
C ALA A 9 11.75 -12.15 -14.86
N CYS A 10 12.57 -11.62 -13.95
CA CYS A 10 12.18 -10.53 -13.05
C CYS A 10 11.83 -9.27 -13.85
N GLY A 11 10.77 -8.56 -13.45
CA GLY A 11 10.36 -7.29 -14.05
C GLY A 11 10.54 -6.07 -13.14
N LEU A 12 11.25 -6.22 -12.02
CA LEU A 12 11.40 -5.15 -11.01
C LEU A 12 12.32 -4.00 -11.45
N ASP A 13 13.12 -4.20 -12.49
CA ASP A 13 14.03 -3.21 -13.08
C ASP A 13 13.49 -2.54 -14.34
N THR A 14 12.26 -2.86 -14.75
CA THR A 14 11.57 -2.16 -15.84
C THR A 14 11.34 -0.69 -15.49
N ALA A 15 11.25 0.17 -16.52
CA ALA A 15 11.06 1.61 -16.32
C ALA A 15 9.80 1.92 -15.49
N GLU A 16 8.73 1.14 -15.68
CA GLU A 16 7.47 1.27 -14.96
C GLU A 16 7.60 0.87 -13.48
N SER A 17 8.31 -0.23 -13.19
CA SER A 17 8.58 -0.66 -11.81
C SER A 17 9.46 0.37 -11.08
N LEU A 18 10.50 0.88 -11.73
CA LEU A 18 11.36 1.93 -11.20
C LEU A 18 10.61 3.24 -10.96
N ALA A 19 9.68 3.61 -11.84
CA ALA A 19 8.83 4.79 -11.65
C ALA A 19 7.91 4.65 -10.43
N GLY A 20 7.33 3.46 -10.21
CA GLY A 20 6.54 3.15 -9.01
C GLY A 20 7.35 3.25 -7.72
N LEU A 21 8.54 2.64 -7.68
CA LEU A 21 9.46 2.72 -6.54
C LEU A 21 9.93 4.15 -6.26
N ALA A 22 10.22 4.92 -7.31
CA ALA A 22 10.58 6.33 -7.17
C ALA A 22 9.42 7.15 -6.57
N PHE A 23 8.17 6.87 -6.94
CA PHE A 23 7.01 7.51 -6.31
C PHE A 23 6.87 7.11 -4.84
N GLU A 24 6.98 5.81 -4.52
CA GLU A 24 6.92 5.32 -3.13
C GLU A 24 7.99 5.99 -2.24
N GLN A 25 9.23 6.11 -2.73
CA GLN A 25 10.30 6.80 -2.01
C GLN A 25 9.93 8.24 -1.65
N ARG A 26 9.25 8.96 -2.56
CA ARG A 26 8.84 10.36 -2.34
C ARG A 26 7.78 10.51 -1.25
N ILE A 27 6.96 9.47 -0.99
CA ILE A 27 6.01 9.48 0.14
C ILE A 27 6.75 9.64 1.47
N TYR A 28 7.90 8.97 1.61
CA TYR A 28 8.72 9.03 2.82
C TYR A 28 9.66 10.25 2.85
N GLN A 29 10.23 10.64 1.70
CA GLN A 29 11.29 11.65 1.66
C GLN A 29 10.78 13.07 1.40
N ASP A 30 9.77 13.23 0.54
CA ASP A 30 9.36 14.54 0.03
C ASP A 30 8.06 15.02 0.68
N PHE A 31 7.09 14.11 0.82
CA PHE A 31 5.72 14.49 1.17
C PHE A 31 5.46 14.58 2.68
N ASN A 32 6.31 13.95 3.50
CA ASN A 32 6.15 13.93 4.96
C ASN A 32 4.74 13.48 5.40
N VAL A 33 4.18 12.49 4.69
CA VAL A 33 2.84 11.93 4.95
C VAL A 33 2.88 10.48 5.44
N ALA A 34 4.04 9.82 5.37
CA ALA A 34 4.21 8.45 5.83
C ALA A 34 4.51 8.36 7.33
N VAL A 35 4.21 7.21 7.92
CA VAL A 35 4.89 6.77 9.15
C VAL A 35 6.40 6.62 8.89
N PRO A 36 7.27 6.69 9.91
CA PRO A 36 8.69 6.47 9.72
C PRO A 36 8.96 5.15 9.00
N TYR A 37 9.93 5.17 8.07
CA TYR A 37 10.26 3.99 7.28
C TYR A 37 10.66 2.82 8.19
N GLY A 38 10.05 1.65 7.96
CA GLY A 38 10.28 0.44 8.75
C GLY A 38 9.34 0.24 9.95
N GLU A 39 8.46 1.20 10.22
CA GLU A 39 7.46 1.10 11.30
C GLU A 39 6.12 0.53 10.80
N ASP A 40 5.38 -0.11 11.70
CA ASP A 40 4.02 -0.59 11.43
C ASP A 40 3.01 0.58 11.41
N SER A 41 2.20 0.62 10.35
CA SER A 41 1.18 1.65 10.15
C SER A 41 -0.17 1.34 10.81
N GLU A 42 -0.39 0.10 11.26
CA GLU A 42 -1.67 -0.29 11.87
C GLU A 42 -1.89 0.36 13.25
N PRO A 43 -0.95 0.32 14.22
CA PRO A 43 -1.13 1.01 15.50
C PRO A 43 -1.44 2.52 15.39
N PRO A 44 -0.73 3.33 14.57
CA PRO A 44 -1.08 4.74 14.42
C PRO A 44 -2.42 4.94 13.69
N PHE A 45 -2.85 4.03 12.81
CA PHE A 45 -4.19 4.08 12.23
C PHE A 45 -5.26 3.85 13.30
N LEU A 46 -5.14 2.79 14.10
CA LEU A 46 -6.07 2.48 15.19
C LEU A 46 -6.15 3.61 16.24
N ALA A 47 -5.04 4.33 16.46
CA ALA A 47 -4.97 5.51 17.31
C ALA A 47 -5.51 6.81 16.68
N GLY A 48 -6.00 6.77 15.43
CA GLY A 48 -6.52 7.92 14.70
C GLY A 48 -5.45 8.95 14.33
N LYS A 49 -4.19 8.53 14.15
CA LYS A 49 -3.05 9.40 13.84
C LYS A 49 -2.69 9.45 12.35
N VAL A 50 -3.14 8.49 11.56
CA VAL A 50 -3.01 8.50 10.09
C VAL A 50 -4.38 8.39 9.44
N GLY A 51 -4.57 9.12 8.34
CA GLY A 51 -5.85 9.18 7.64
C GLY A 51 -6.15 7.97 6.77
N MET A 52 -5.10 7.32 6.25
CA MET A 52 -5.20 6.11 5.42
C MET A 52 -4.04 5.18 5.75
N PHE A 53 -4.29 3.88 5.67
CA PHE A 53 -3.26 2.85 5.68
C PHE A 53 -3.70 1.71 4.74
N GLN A 54 -2.74 0.97 4.19
CA GLN A 54 -3.02 -0.13 3.28
C GLN A 54 -2.82 -1.45 4.00
N ASN A 55 -3.83 -2.32 3.97
CA ASN A 55 -3.74 -3.68 4.50
C ASN A 55 -4.70 -4.60 3.71
N GLY A 56 -4.63 -5.90 3.95
CA GLY A 56 -5.52 -6.85 3.34
C GLY A 56 -6.85 -7.03 4.07
N ARG A 57 -7.77 -7.70 3.39
CA ARG A 57 -9.14 -7.94 3.89
C ARG A 57 -9.18 -8.70 5.21
N TRP A 58 -8.16 -9.49 5.52
CA TRP A 58 -8.06 -10.21 6.79
C TRP A 58 -7.97 -9.28 8.02
N ALA A 59 -7.46 -8.05 7.86
CA ALA A 59 -7.34 -7.10 8.96
C ALA A 59 -8.66 -6.39 9.31
N THR A 60 -9.67 -6.45 8.43
CA THR A 60 -10.93 -5.73 8.61
C THR A 60 -11.65 -6.04 9.94
N PRO A 61 -11.78 -7.31 10.38
CA PRO A 61 -12.41 -7.60 11.67
C PRO A 61 -11.69 -6.96 12.86
N GLY A 62 -10.36 -7.00 12.87
CA GLY A 62 -9.53 -6.40 13.93
C GLY A 62 -9.64 -4.88 13.96
N ALA A 63 -9.60 -4.23 12.79
CA ALA A 63 -9.77 -2.79 12.67
C ALA A 63 -11.18 -2.35 13.10
N ARG A 64 -12.24 -3.10 12.74
CA ARG A 64 -13.63 -2.76 13.14
C ARG A 64 -13.84 -2.90 14.64
N ALA A 65 -13.12 -3.80 15.30
CA ALA A 65 -13.18 -3.98 16.75
C ALA A 65 -12.36 -2.93 17.53
N SER A 66 -11.30 -2.38 16.93
CA SER A 66 -10.29 -1.59 17.66
C SER A 66 -10.30 -0.08 17.35
N ALA A 67 -10.67 0.32 16.13
CA ALA A 67 -10.68 1.72 15.73
C ALA A 67 -11.97 2.42 16.20
N ASN A 68 -11.80 3.47 17.01
CA ASN A 68 -12.91 4.22 17.63
C ASN A 68 -13.26 5.53 16.90
N PHE A 69 -12.98 5.61 15.61
CA PHE A 69 -13.29 6.77 14.76
C PHE A 69 -14.09 6.33 13.52
N ASN A 70 -14.67 7.28 12.78
CA ASN A 70 -15.39 6.96 11.57
C ASN A 70 -14.41 6.66 10.42
N TRP A 71 -14.45 5.44 9.89
CA TRP A 71 -13.59 4.99 8.80
C TRP A 71 -14.29 3.98 7.92
N ASP A 72 -13.83 3.87 6.67
CA ASP A 72 -14.29 2.83 5.77
C ASP A 72 -13.17 2.36 4.82
N VAL A 73 -13.45 1.34 4.02
CA VAL A 73 -12.54 0.80 3.01
C VAL A 73 -12.86 1.43 1.65
N VAL A 74 -11.82 1.84 0.93
CA VAL A 74 -11.91 2.37 -0.42
C VAL A 74 -11.02 1.55 -1.38
N GLU A 75 -11.23 1.74 -2.68
CA GLU A 75 -10.34 1.19 -3.71
C GLU A 75 -8.94 1.80 -3.59
N LEU A 76 -7.93 1.06 -4.06
CA LEU A 76 -6.57 1.60 -4.15
C LEU A 76 -6.53 2.74 -5.18
N PRO A 77 -5.64 3.73 -5.01
CA PRO A 77 -5.43 4.76 -6.02
C PRO A 77 -5.03 4.16 -7.37
N ASP A 78 -5.61 4.69 -8.44
CA ASP A 78 -5.28 4.28 -9.82
C ASP A 78 -3.84 4.63 -10.16
N GLY A 79 -3.14 3.67 -10.77
CA GLY A 79 -1.84 3.89 -11.38
C GLY A 79 -1.96 4.26 -12.86
N PRO A 80 -0.83 4.54 -13.54
CA PRO A 80 -0.82 4.82 -14.99
C PRO A 80 -1.43 3.71 -15.87
N ALA A 81 -1.46 2.47 -15.37
CA ALA A 81 -2.08 1.32 -16.04
C ALA A 81 -3.55 1.10 -15.65
N GLY A 82 -4.15 2.02 -14.90
CA GLY A 82 -5.51 1.91 -14.37
C GLY A 82 -5.57 1.26 -12.97
N PRO A 83 -6.74 0.73 -12.59
CA PRO A 83 -6.98 0.21 -11.25
C PRO A 83 -6.10 -1.01 -10.94
N SER A 84 -5.70 -1.08 -9.68
CA SER A 84 -4.83 -2.13 -9.13
C SER A 84 -5.53 -2.81 -7.95
N ASN A 85 -5.18 -4.06 -7.68
CA ASN A 85 -5.61 -4.77 -6.48
C ASN A 85 -4.41 -5.24 -5.65
N TRP A 86 -4.48 -5.03 -4.34
CA TRP A 86 -3.59 -5.67 -3.39
C TRP A 86 -4.10 -7.09 -3.11
N LEU A 87 -3.81 -8.01 -4.02
CA LEU A 87 -4.09 -9.44 -3.84
C LEU A 87 -2.93 -10.09 -3.10
N PHE A 88 -2.82 -9.83 -1.79
CA PHE A 88 -2.06 -10.74 -0.93
C PHE A 88 -3.01 -11.84 -0.47
N TRP A 89 -3.13 -12.90 -1.26
CA TRP A 89 -3.59 -14.18 -0.75
C TRP A 89 -2.39 -15.11 -0.83
N GLY A 90 -2.12 -15.83 0.27
CA GLY A 90 -1.21 -16.96 0.23
C GLY A 90 -1.52 -17.84 -0.98
N ALA A 91 -0.45 -18.43 -1.53
CA ALA A 91 -0.47 -19.39 -2.62
C ALA A 91 -1.67 -20.36 -2.60
#